data_AF-A0A7S0FY15-F1
#
_entry.id   AF-A0A7S0FY15-F1
#
_cell.length_a   1.000
_cell.length_b   1.000
_cell.length_c   1.000
_cell.angle_alpha   90.00
_cell.angle_beta   90.00
_cell.angle_gamma   90.00
#
_symmetry.space_group_name_H-M   'P 1'
#
loop_
_entity.id
_entity.type
_entity.pdbx_description
1 polymer ?
#
loop_
_entity_poly.entity_id
_entity_poly.type
_entity_poly.pdbx_seq_one_letter_code
_entity_poly.pdbx_strand_id
1 'polypeptide(L)'
;LAASPDGVVRDGDSVGALEIKCCKDASCMHSVENIPSAYYDQMQGEMAILSSVLHQEVAWCDFFVWSPNRRRCRRVGFDAEYFHGQMLPKLRAFYFGRYVPVARCVPSGSS
;
A
#
# COMPACT_ATOMS: atom_id res chain seq x y z
N LEU A 1 -2.69 -9.16 -8.42
CA LEU A 1 -2.74 -8.08 -7.42
C LEU A 1 -2.07 -6.87 -8.04
N ALA A 2 -2.50 -5.66 -7.71
CA ALA A 2 -1.96 -4.41 -8.25
C ALA A 2 -1.95 -3.33 -7.14
N ALA A 3 -1.08 -2.34 -7.29
CA ALA A 3 -0.97 -1.18 -6.40
C ALA A 3 -0.69 0.07 -7.23
N SER A 4 -1.00 1.23 -6.65
CA SER A 4 -0.79 2.55 -7.25
C SER A 4 -0.27 3.47 -6.16
N PRO A 5 1.03 3.43 -5.84
CA PRO A 5 1.61 4.38 -4.88
C PRO A 5 1.49 5.80 -5.43
N ASP A 6 1.50 6.81 -4.56
CA ASP A 6 1.56 8.21 -4.99
C ASP A 6 2.91 8.55 -5.63
N GLY A 7 3.94 7.76 -5.36
CA GLY A 7 5.22 7.85 -6.06
C GLY A 7 6.18 6.70 -5.76
N VAL A 8 7.17 6.57 -6.64
CA VAL A 8 8.37 5.76 -6.40
C VAL A 8 9.49 6.73 -6.05
N VAL A 9 10.10 6.55 -4.88
CA VAL A 9 11.19 7.39 -4.39
C VAL A 9 12.52 6.69 -4.62
N ARG A 10 13.50 7.40 -5.18
CA ARG A 10 14.87 6.89 -5.37
C ARG A 10 15.81 7.68 -4.49
N ASP A 11 16.59 6.98 -3.67
CA ASP A 11 17.59 7.55 -2.77
C ASP A 11 18.91 6.80 -2.97
N GLY A 12 19.76 7.34 -3.84
CA GLY A 12 20.91 6.61 -4.37
C GLY A 12 20.47 5.30 -5.05
N ASP A 13 21.07 4.19 -4.62
CA ASP A 13 20.75 2.84 -5.11
C ASP A 13 19.49 2.24 -4.44
N SER A 14 18.93 2.90 -3.42
CA SER A 14 17.74 2.43 -2.71
C SER A 14 16.46 2.92 -3.38
N VAL A 15 15.41 2.09 -3.34
CA VAL A 15 14.07 2.42 -3.83
C VAL A 15 13.08 2.32 -2.67
N GLY A 16 12.19 3.30 -2.59
CA GLY A 16 11.08 3.36 -1.67
C GLY A 16 9.77 3.72 -2.37
N ALA A 17 8.67 3.60 -1.64
CA ALA A 17 7.36 4.10 -2.05
C ALA A 17 7.01 5.42 -1.33
N LEU A 18 6.02 6.12 -1.86
CA LEU A 18 5.42 7.31 -1.27
C LEU A 18 3.92 7.13 -1.21
N GLU A 19 3.35 7.39 -0.03
CA GLU A 19 1.90 7.38 0.21
C GLU A 19 1.50 8.68 0.92
N ILE A 20 0.67 9.49 0.26
CA ILE A 20 0.23 10.82 0.68
C ILE A 20 -1.24 10.76 1.10
N LYS A 21 -1.50 11.16 2.34
CA LYS A 21 -2.87 11.44 2.82
C LYS A 21 -3.06 12.93 3.01
N CYS A 22 -3.95 13.49 2.21
CA CYS A 22 -4.34 14.90 2.27
C CYS A 22 -5.57 15.11 3.14
N CYS A 23 -5.59 16.20 3.89
CA CYS A 23 -6.73 16.60 4.69
C CYS A 23 -6.90 18.13 4.69
N LYS A 24 -8.11 18.60 5.03
CA LYS A 24 -8.46 20.03 4.89
C LYS A 24 -7.75 20.90 5.92
N ASP A 25 -7.54 20.37 7.12
CA ASP A 25 -6.98 21.09 8.26
C ASP A 25 -6.09 20.17 9.12
N ALA A 26 -5.30 20.77 10.00
CA ALA A 26 -4.37 20.03 10.84
C ALA A 26 -5.04 19.13 11.90
N SER A 27 -6.32 19.35 12.22
CA SER A 27 -7.06 18.57 13.24
C SER A 27 -7.58 17.25 12.70
N CYS A 28 -7.79 17.14 11.38
CA CYS A 28 -8.15 15.90 10.70
C CYS A 28 -6.95 15.14 10.12
N MET A 29 -5.72 15.57 10.40
CA MET A 29 -4.52 14.84 10.01
C MET A 29 -4.43 13.49 10.73
N HIS A 30 -4.22 12.43 9.96
CA HIS A 30 -3.87 11.13 10.52
C HIS A 30 -2.55 11.20 11.29
N SER A 31 -2.47 10.47 12.40
CA SER A 31 -1.23 10.32 13.15
C SER A 31 -0.24 9.48 12.32
N VAL A 32 1.01 9.95 12.28
CA VAL A 32 2.13 9.16 11.72
C VAL A 32 2.73 8.24 12.79
N GLU A 33 2.48 8.52 14.06
CA GLU A 33 2.91 7.71 15.20
C GLU A 33 2.01 6.47 15.37
N ASN A 34 0.71 6.64 15.19
CA ASN A 34 -0.33 5.60 15.26
C ASN A 34 -1.02 5.44 13.90
N ILE A 35 -0.34 4.81 12.96
CA ILE A 35 -0.83 4.62 11.57
C ILE A 35 -2.06 3.71 11.58
N PRO A 36 -3.20 4.12 10.98
CA PRO A 36 -4.36 3.24 10.80
C PRO A 36 -3.99 1.95 10.08
N SER A 37 -4.53 0.81 10.54
CA SER A 37 -4.20 -0.51 9.98
C SER A 37 -4.46 -0.59 8.47
N ALA A 38 -5.51 0.04 7.97
CA ALA A 38 -5.82 0.06 6.53
C ALA A 38 -4.73 0.74 5.68
N TYR A 39 -4.06 1.77 6.21
CA TYR A 39 -2.94 2.42 5.52
C TYR A 39 -1.66 1.61 5.66
N TYR A 40 -1.46 0.98 6.81
CA TYR A 40 -0.35 0.02 6.96
C TYR A 40 -0.49 -1.13 5.96
N ASP A 41 -1.67 -1.73 5.82
CA ASP A 41 -1.98 -2.76 4.82
C ASP A 41 -1.68 -2.26 3.40
N GLN A 42 -2.13 -1.06 3.05
CA GLN A 42 -1.88 -0.44 1.75
C GLN A 42 -0.37 -0.35 1.46
N MET A 43 0.41 0.20 2.40
CA MET A 43 1.87 0.36 2.26
C MET A 43 2.61 -0.97 2.20
N GLN A 44 2.23 -1.97 2.99
CA GLN A 44 2.86 -3.30 2.93
C GLN A 44 2.56 -4.00 1.60
N GLY A 45 1.32 -3.88 1.10
CA GLY A 45 0.92 -4.43 -0.18
C GLY A 45 1.62 -3.79 -1.37
N GLU A 46 1.72 -2.45 -1.40
CA GLU A 46 2.36 -1.74 -2.49
C GLU A 46 3.87 -2.02 -2.56
N MET A 47 4.57 -2.04 -1.42
CA MET A 47 6.01 -2.30 -1.39
C MET A 47 6.34 -3.67 -1.96
N ALA A 48 5.54 -4.69 -1.62
CA ALA A 48 5.70 -6.04 -2.18
C ALA A 48 5.44 -6.09 -3.69
N ILE A 49 4.40 -5.40 -4.16
CA ILE A 49 4.04 -5.36 -5.58
C ILE A 49 5.10 -4.60 -6.39
N LEU A 50 5.52 -3.43 -5.92
CA LEU A 50 6.57 -2.64 -6.56
C LEU A 50 7.88 -3.41 -6.60
N SER A 51 8.23 -4.10 -5.50
CA SER A 51 9.45 -4.92 -5.47
C SER A 51 9.46 -5.97 -6.59
N SER A 52 8.31 -6.60 -6.82
CA SER A 52 8.14 -7.57 -7.91
C SER A 52 8.20 -6.95 -9.29
N VAL A 53 7.65 -5.75 -9.50
CA VAL A 53 7.56 -5.08 -10.81
C VAL A 53 8.88 -4.42 -11.19
N LEU A 54 9.56 -3.81 -10.23
CA LEU A 54 10.83 -3.11 -10.45
C LEU A 54 12.03 -4.07 -10.49
N HIS A 55 11.82 -5.35 -10.15
CA HIS A 55 12.89 -6.34 -9.99
C HIS A 55 13.99 -5.86 -9.01
N GLN A 56 13.60 -5.08 -8.01
CA GLN A 56 14.46 -4.47 -7.01
C GLN A 56 13.66 -4.31 -5.71
N GLU A 57 14.28 -4.56 -4.57
CA GLU A 57 13.61 -4.40 -3.27
C GLU A 57 13.16 -2.95 -3.02
N VAL A 58 11.90 -2.80 -2.65
CA VAL A 58 11.30 -1.56 -2.15
C VAL A 58 11.16 -1.70 -0.63
N ALA A 59 12.22 -1.33 0.09
CA ALA A 59 12.38 -1.65 1.51
C ALA A 59 11.58 -0.74 2.46
N TRP A 60 11.01 0.35 1.96
CA TRP A 60 10.30 1.32 2.78
C TRP A 60 9.26 2.11 1.99
N CYS A 61 8.29 2.66 2.71
CA CYS A 61 7.33 3.66 2.23
C CYS A 61 7.38 4.89 3.13
N ASP A 62 7.49 6.08 2.54
CA ASP A 62 7.34 7.33 3.27
C ASP A 62 5.85 7.66 3.37
N PHE A 63 5.27 7.48 4.57
CA PHE A 63 3.90 7.85 4.89
C PHE A 63 3.81 9.34 5.18
N PHE A 64 3.29 10.10 4.22
CA PHE A 64 3.24 11.55 4.26
C PHE A 64 1.80 12.02 4.50
N VAL A 65 1.59 12.80 5.57
CA VAL A 65 0.29 13.38 5.88
C VAL A 65 0.39 14.90 5.72
N TRP A 66 -0.53 15.47 4.94
CA TRP A 66 -0.48 16.87 4.55
C TRP A 66 -1.82 17.59 4.79
N SER A 67 -1.70 18.83 5.27
CA SER A 67 -2.73 19.88 5.24
C SER A 67 -2.07 21.21 4.85
N PRO A 68 -2.82 22.25 4.45
CA PRO A 68 -2.24 23.53 4.04
C PRO A 68 -1.27 24.15 5.04
N ASN A 69 -1.51 23.95 6.34
CA ASN A 69 -0.74 24.57 7.42
C ASN A 69 0.24 23.61 8.12
N ARG A 70 0.24 22.32 7.78
CA ARG A 70 1.04 21.31 8.48
C ARG A 70 1.32 20.09 7.61
N ARG A 71 2.56 19.60 7.69
CA ARG A 71 2.98 18.32 7.12
C ARG A 71 3.68 17.46 8.16
N ARG A 72 3.53 16.15 8.04
CA ARG A 72 4.28 15.14 8.79
C ARG A 72 4.65 14.00 7.87
N CYS A 73 5.78 13.36 8.15
CA CYS A 73 6.25 12.20 7.39
C CYS A 73 6.80 11.17 8.36
N ARG A 74 6.54 9.89 8.11
CA ARG A 74 7.23 8.79 8.76
C ARG A 74 7.60 7.74 7.73
N ARG A 75 8.85 7.30 7.76
CA ARG A 75 9.30 6.12 7.02
C ARG A 75 8.80 4.85 7.71
N VAL A 76 8.10 4.02 6.94
CA VAL A 76 7.60 2.71 7.35
C VAL A 76 8.40 1.66 6.60
N GLY A 77 9.04 0.75 7.32
CA GLY A 77 9.77 -0.36 6.71
C GLY A 77 8.83 -1.42 6.16
N PHE A 78 9.27 -2.12 5.11
CA PHE A 78 8.62 -3.34 4.67
C PHE A 78 8.71 -4.41 5.75
N ASP A 79 7.58 -5.01 6.09
CA ASP A 79 7.45 -6.10 7.03
C ASP A 79 7.11 -7.38 6.26
N ALA A 80 8.16 -8.13 5.92
CA ALA A 80 8.06 -9.36 5.16
C ALA A 80 7.25 -10.43 5.91
N GLU A 81 7.35 -10.50 7.23
CA GLU A 81 6.61 -11.46 8.05
C GLU A 81 5.10 -11.14 8.02
N TYR A 82 4.75 -9.86 8.14
CA TYR A 82 3.38 -9.39 7.99
C TYR A 82 2.82 -9.69 6.60
N PHE A 83 3.54 -9.28 5.55
CA PHE A 83 3.05 -9.45 4.18
C PHE A 83 2.89 -10.93 3.81
N HIS A 84 3.94 -11.73 3.98
CA HIS A 84 3.93 -13.14 3.57
C HIS A 84 3.16 -14.04 4.54
N GLY A 85 3.22 -13.77 5.85
CA GLY A 85 2.59 -14.59 6.87
C GLY A 85 1.10 -14.28 7.07
N GLN A 86 0.67 -13.04 6.85
CA GLN A 86 -0.70 -12.62 7.20
C GLN A 86 -1.48 -12.08 6.01
N MET A 87 -0.93 -11.10 5.28
CA MET A 87 -1.68 -10.37 4.25
C MET A 87 -1.88 -11.19 2.97
N LEU A 88 -0.80 -11.69 2.37
CA LEU A 88 -0.83 -12.43 1.10
C LEU A 88 -1.71 -13.69 1.16
N PRO A 89 -1.66 -14.53 2.23
CA PRO A 89 -2.56 -15.68 2.34
C PRO A 89 -4.03 -15.28 2.31
N LYS A 90 -4.42 -14.21 3.02
CA LYS A 90 -5.80 -13.69 3.03
C LYS A 90 -6.21 -13.16 1.65
N LEU A 91 -5.33 -12.42 0.97
CA LEU A 91 -5.56 -11.93 -0.38
C LEU A 91 -5.75 -13.06 -1.39
N ARG A 92 -4.93 -14.12 -1.30
CA ARG A 92 -5.06 -15.31 -2.17
C ARG A 92 -6.35 -16.07 -1.89
N ALA A 93 -6.68 -16.28 -0.62
CA ALA A 93 -7.92 -16.95 -0.21
C ALA A 93 -9.16 -16.17 -0.69
N PHE A 94 -9.14 -14.85 -0.59
CA PHE A 94 -10.19 -14.00 -1.14
C PHE A 94 -10.25 -14.10 -2.67
N TYR A 95 -9.12 -13.85 -3.36
CA TYR A 95 -9.11 -13.74 -4.82
C TYR A 95 -9.45 -15.07 -5.50
N PHE A 96 -8.74 -16.15 -5.16
CA PHE A 96 -8.95 -17.44 -5.80
C PHE A 96 -10.10 -18.25 -5.20
N GLY A 97 -10.38 -18.07 -3.90
CA GLY A 97 -11.42 -18.82 -3.20
C GLY A 97 -12.81 -18.17 -3.27
N ARG A 98 -12.91 -16.85 -3.46
CA ARG A 98 -14.20 -16.13 -3.47
C ARG A 98 -14.44 -15.36 -4.76
N TYR A 99 -13.49 -14.54 -5.19
CA TYR A 99 -13.71 -13.64 -6.32
C TYR A 99 -13.71 -14.38 -7.67
N VAL A 100 -12.66 -15.13 -7.97
CA VAL A 100 -12.50 -15.84 -9.27
C VAL A 100 -13.67 -16.80 -9.56
N PRO A 101 -14.17 -17.62 -8.61
CA PRO A 101 -15.33 -18.47 -8.85
C PRO A 101 -16.56 -17.67 -9.30
N VAL A 102 -16.86 -16.55 -8.64
CA VAL A 102 -18.00 -15.70 -8.97
C VAL A 102 -17.80 -15.01 -10.34
N ALA A 103 -16.61 -14.43 -10.57
CA ALA A 103 -16.30 -13.73 -11.80
C ALA A 103 -16.40 -14.62 -13.05
N ARG A 104 -16.09 -15.92 -12.93
CA ARG A 104 -16.23 -16.90 -14.02
C ARG A 104 -17.68 -17.24 -14.38
N CYS A 105 -18.61 -17.03 -13.45
CA CYS A 105 -20.03 -17.30 -13.65
C CYS A 105 -20.78 -16.11 -14.25
N VAL A 106 -20.17 -14.92 -14.32
CA VAL A 106 -20.78 -13.74 -14.94
C VAL A 106 -20.63 -13.85 -16.46
N PRO A 107 -21.73 -13.88 -17.24
CA PRO A 107 -21.65 -13.91 -18.69
C PRO A 107 -20.93 -12.66 -19.20
N SER A 108 -19.94 -12.86 -20.07
CA SER A 108 -19.24 -11.80 -20.80
C SER A 108 -20.20 -11.11 -21.78
N GLY A 109 -21.00 -10.16 -21.29
CA GLY A 109 -21.94 -9.41 -22.14
C GLY A 109 -23.07 -8.64 -21.45
N SER A 110 -23.02 -8.41 -20.14
CA SER A 110 -23.96 -7.49 -19.47
C SER A 110 -23.25 -6.19 -19.11
N SER A 111 -23.11 -5.31 -20.09
CA SER A 111 -22.79 -3.89 -19.93
C SER A 111 -23.62 -3.09 -20.92
#